data_AF-A0A329RX03-F1
#
_entry.id   AF-A0A329RX03-F1
#
_cell.length_a   1.000
_cell.length_b   1.000
_cell.length_c   1.000
_cell.angle_alpha   90.00
_cell.angle_beta   90.00
_cell.angle_gamma   90.00
#
_symmetry.space_group_name_H-M   'P 1'
#
loop_
_entity.id
_entity.type
_entity.pdbx_description
1 polymer ?
#
loop_
_entity_poly.entity_id
_entity_poly.type
_entity_poly.pdbx_seq_one_letter_code
_entity_poly.pdbx_strand_id
1 'polypeptide(L)'
;MQELAELEGLFDDEYVASLRSGELAADELGLFAASRMHNCYIEVIKLNYDCKVISKYTYTAGCATRSICITCIGPYFTLKVDGLHV
;
A
#
# COMPACT_ATOMS: atom_id res chain seq x y z
N MET A 1 -9.24 -16.84 -6.87
CA MET A 1 -8.13 -16.56 -5.93
C MET A 1 -6.91 -16.51 -6.81
N GLN A 2 -6.45 -15.31 -7.18
CA GLN A 2 -5.32 -15.18 -8.11
C GLN A 2 -4.05 -15.55 -7.34
N GLU A 3 -3.29 -16.51 -7.88
CA GLU A 3 -2.08 -16.99 -7.25
C GLU A 3 -0.90 -16.06 -7.54
N LEU A 4 0.11 -16.09 -6.65
CA LEU A 4 1.29 -15.21 -6.69
C LEU A 4 2.04 -15.26 -8.04
N ALA A 5 1.96 -16.39 -8.75
CA ALA A 5 2.53 -16.59 -10.08
C ALA A 5 1.86 -15.74 -11.18
N GLU A 6 0.63 -15.27 -10.97
CA GLU A 6 -0.05 -14.36 -11.93
C GLU A 6 0.47 -12.91 -11.82
N LEU A 7 1.17 -12.57 -10.74
CA LEU A 7 1.79 -11.25 -10.54
C LEU A 7 3.29 -11.22 -10.88
N GLU A 8 3.90 -12.35 -11.24
CA GLU A 8 5.33 -12.45 -11.58
C GLU A 8 5.74 -11.59 -12.80
N GLY A 9 4.79 -11.09 -13.58
CA GLY A 9 5.02 -10.14 -14.68
C GLY A 9 4.57 -8.69 -14.42
N LEU A 10 3.94 -8.42 -13.27
CA LEU A 10 3.49 -7.06 -12.88
C LEU A 10 4.57 -6.30 -12.11
N PHE A 11 5.52 -7.02 -11.53
CA PHE A 11 6.67 -6.47 -10.80
C PHE A 11 7.97 -6.67 -11.59
N ASP A 12 7.94 -6.34 -12.88
CA ASP A 12 9.14 -6.36 -13.70
C ASP A 12 10.14 -5.25 -13.28
N ASP A 13 11.35 -5.32 -13.85
CA ASP A 13 12.41 -4.38 -13.53
C ASP A 13 12.03 -2.92 -13.87
N GLU A 14 11.13 -2.72 -14.84
CA GLU A 14 10.64 -1.41 -15.27
C GLU A 14 9.64 -0.82 -14.27
N TYR A 15 8.73 -1.64 -13.74
CA TYR A 15 7.81 -1.26 -12.66
C TYR A 15 8.59 -0.91 -11.38
N VAL A 16 9.61 -1.69 -11.04
CA VAL A 16 10.47 -1.39 -9.88
C VAL A 16 11.30 -0.12 -10.10
N ALA A 17 11.78 0.13 -11.32
CA ALA A 17 12.52 1.35 -11.66
C ALA A 17 11.62 2.61 -11.61
N SER A 18 10.40 2.53 -12.14
CA SER A 18 9.43 3.63 -12.12
C SER A 18 8.97 3.98 -10.70
N LEU A 19 8.72 2.99 -9.83
CA LEU A 19 8.48 3.21 -8.40
C LEU A 19 9.65 3.94 -7.73
N ARG A 20 10.91 3.55 -8.02
CA ARG A 20 12.11 4.19 -7.44
C ARG A 20 12.33 5.61 -7.95
N SER A 21 11.97 5.87 -9.21
CA SER A 21 12.08 7.21 -9.82
C SER A 21 11.03 8.20 -9.29
N GLY A 22 9.95 7.70 -8.69
CA GLY A 22 8.81 8.52 -8.25
C GLY A 22 7.91 9.00 -9.39
N GLU A 23 8.12 8.53 -10.62
CA GLU A 23 7.25 8.82 -11.77
C GLU A 23 5.87 8.18 -11.64
N LEU A 24 5.77 7.06 -10.92
CA LEU A 24 4.49 6.43 -10.60
C LEU A 24 3.94 6.96 -9.28
N ALA A 25 2.72 7.50 -9.32
CA ALA A 25 1.97 7.82 -8.11
C ALA A 25 1.70 6.55 -7.29
N ALA A 26 1.64 6.68 -5.97
CA ALA A 26 1.28 5.58 -5.09
C ALA A 26 -0.10 5.02 -5.47
N ASP A 27 -0.13 3.74 -5.81
CA ASP A 27 -1.32 3.02 -6.25
C ASP A 27 -1.54 1.73 -5.46
N GLU A 28 -2.67 1.07 -5.70
CA GLU A 28 -3.01 -0.19 -5.00
C GLU A 28 -1.97 -1.29 -5.25
N LEU A 29 -1.35 -1.30 -6.43
CA LEU A 29 -0.30 -2.26 -6.78
C LEU A 29 0.99 -1.99 -5.99
N GLY A 30 1.38 -0.72 -5.84
CA GLY A 30 2.53 -0.32 -5.04
C GLY A 30 2.35 -0.65 -3.56
N LEU A 31 1.14 -0.49 -3.01
CA LEU A 31 0.83 -0.91 -1.64
C LEU A 31 0.91 -2.43 -1.47
N PHE A 32 0.39 -3.19 -2.44
CA PHE A 32 0.54 -4.65 -2.43
C PHE A 32 2.02 -5.06 -2.47
N ALA A 33 2.80 -4.48 -3.38
CA ALA A 33 4.24 -4.73 -3.52
C ALA A 33 4.99 -4.43 -2.22
N ALA A 34 4.74 -3.25 -1.63
CA ALA A 34 5.38 -2.80 -0.41
C ALA A 34 5.10 -3.76 0.76
N SER A 35 3.86 -4.26 0.89
CA SER A 35 3.50 -5.22 1.94
C SER A 35 4.34 -6.50 1.86
N ARG A 36 4.62 -6.97 0.64
CA ARG A 36 5.41 -8.19 0.38
C ARG A 36 6.90 -7.96 0.53
N MET A 37 7.44 -6.91 -0.09
CA MET A 37 8.86 -6.57 -0.06
C MET A 37 9.36 -6.26 1.35
N HIS A 38 8.55 -5.56 2.14
CA HIS A 38 8.90 -5.21 3.52
C HIS A 38 8.37 -6.19 4.55
N ASN A 39 7.68 -7.26 4.11
CA ASN A 39 7.07 -8.25 4.96
C ASN A 39 6.28 -7.61 6.12
N CYS A 40 5.34 -6.74 5.76
CA CYS A 40 4.50 -5.98 6.68
C CYS A 40 3.04 -6.06 6.29
N TYR A 41 2.15 -5.91 7.27
CA TYR A 41 0.74 -5.66 7.01
C TYR A 41 0.55 -4.19 6.66
N ILE A 42 -0.18 -3.91 5.59
CA ILE A 42 -0.55 -2.54 5.22
C ILE A 42 -2.07 -2.44 5.28
N GLU A 43 -2.57 -1.79 6.33
CA GLU A 43 -3.97 -1.44 6.47
C GLU A 43 -4.24 -0.13 5.73
N VAL A 44 -5.22 -0.14 4.83
CA VAL A 44 -5.66 1.00 4.05
C VAL A 44 -7.06 1.41 4.48
N ILE A 45 -7.22 2.67 4.87
CA ILE A 45 -8.49 3.30 5.22
C ILE A 45 -8.81 4.33 4.15
N LYS A 46 -9.80 4.08 3.31
CA LYS A 46 -10.28 5.06 2.32
C LYS A 46 -11.32 5.97 2.94
N LEU A 47 -11.15 7.27 2.76
CA LEU A 47 -12.10 8.29 3.14
C LEU A 47 -12.75 8.94 1.92
N ASN A 48 -13.99 9.39 2.05
CA ASN A 48 -14.57 10.37 1.13
C ASN A 48 -14.06 11.80 1.44
N TYR A 49 -14.48 12.77 0.64
CA TYR A 49 -14.11 14.18 0.84
C TYR A 49 -14.66 14.80 2.13
N ASP A 50 -15.64 14.16 2.77
CA ASP A 50 -16.15 14.55 4.10
C ASP A 50 -15.39 13.87 5.25
N CYS A 51 -14.23 13.28 4.97
CA CYS A 51 -13.41 12.53 5.94
C CYS A 51 -14.13 11.32 6.58
N LYS A 52 -15.18 10.78 5.94
CA LYS A 52 -15.87 9.57 6.38
C LYS A 52 -15.25 8.33 5.74
N VAL A 53 -15.09 7.27 6.53
CA VAL A 53 -14.59 5.98 6.05
C VAL A 53 -15.57 5.39 5.05
N ILE A 54 -15.10 5.09 3.84
CA ILE A 54 -15.87 4.43 2.79
C ILE A 54 -15.44 2.98 2.59
N SER A 55 -14.17 2.66 2.84
CA SER A 55 -13.69 1.28 2.82
C SER A 55 -12.45 1.10 3.68
N LYS A 56 -12.25 -0.14 4.10
CA LYS A 56 -11.10 -0.55 4.89
C LYS A 56 -10.67 -1.94 4.45
N TYR A 57 -9.39 -2.11 4.12
CA TYR A 57 -8.83 -3.39 3.72
C TYR A 57 -7.35 -3.47 4.09
N THR A 58 -6.81 -4.69 4.14
CA THR A 58 -5.44 -4.94 4.57
C THR A 58 -4.72 -5.81 3.57
N TYR A 59 -3.57 -5.37 3.10
CA TYR A 59 -2.62 -6.21 2.38
C TYR A 59 -1.84 -7.05 3.39
N THR A 60 -1.89 -8.37 3.20
CA THR A 60 -1.25 -9.32 4.11
C THR A 60 0.04 -9.89 3.51
N ALA A 61 1.06 -10.06 4.35
CA ALA A 61 2.28 -10.79 4.05
C ALA A 61 2.43 -11.95 5.04
N GLY A 62 2.72 -13.15 4.54
CA GLY A 62 2.62 -14.41 5.31
C GLY A 62 3.49 -14.48 6.58
N CYS A 63 4.54 -13.67 6.67
CA CYS A 63 5.44 -13.65 7.82
C CYS A 63 5.55 -12.25 8.45
N ALA A 64 4.52 -11.39 8.31
CA ALA A 64 4.65 -10.00 8.68
C ALA A 64 4.91 -9.81 10.18
N THR A 65 5.90 -8.98 10.51
CA THR A 65 6.28 -8.66 11.90
C THR A 65 5.81 -7.28 12.35
N ARG A 66 5.29 -6.48 11.41
CA ARG A 66 4.90 -5.08 11.61
C ARG A 66 3.63 -4.77 10.84
N SER A 67 2.86 -3.80 11.33
CA SER A 67 1.68 -3.27 10.66
C SER A 67 1.85 -1.77 10.42
N ILE A 68 1.41 -1.31 9.26
CA ILE A 68 1.43 0.09 8.83
C ILE A 68 -0.02 0.47 8.51
N CYS A 69 -0.46 1.63 8.99
CA CYS A 69 -1.79 2.16 8.69
C CYS A 69 -1.67 3.39 7.78
N ILE A 70 -2.36 3.33 6.65
CA ILE A 70 -2.41 4.38 5.63
C ILE A 70 -3.85 4.82 5.47
N THR A 71 -4.08 6.13 5.54
CA THR A 71 -5.38 6.74 5.22
C THR A 71 -5.27 7.42 3.87
N CYS A 72 -6.23 7.21 2.97
CA CYS A 72 -6.25 7.91 1.69
C CYS A 72 -7.57 8.61 1.40
N ILE A 73 -7.48 9.75 0.72
CA ILE A 73 -8.61 10.59 0.29
C ILE A 73 -8.35 11.02 -1.16
N GLY A 74 -9.12 10.48 -2.11
CA GLY A 74 -8.80 10.63 -3.53
C GLY A 74 -7.37 10.13 -3.84
N PRO A 75 -6.51 10.94 -4.49
CA PRO A 75 -5.12 10.57 -4.80
C PRO A 75 -4.14 10.78 -3.63
N TYR A 76 -4.59 11.33 -2.49
CA TYR A 76 -3.72 11.68 -1.38
C TYR A 76 -3.62 10.55 -0.36
N PHE A 77 -2.40 10.29 0.13
CA PHE A 77 -2.11 9.30 1.16
C PHE A 77 -1.49 9.97 2.39
N THR A 78 -1.93 9.58 3.58
CA THR A 78 -1.36 9.97 4.87
C THR A 78 -0.99 8.72 5.64
N LEU A 79 0.20 8.73 6.23
CA LEU A 79 0.69 7.66 7.09
C LEU A 79 0.33 7.97 8.54
N LYS A 80 -0.35 7.05 9.24
CA LYS A 80 -0.43 7.12 10.69
C LYS A 80 0.78 6.41 11.28
N VAL A 81 1.71 7.19 11.84
CA VAL A 81 2.83 6.65 12.63
C VAL A 81 2.48 6.81 14.10
N ASP A 82 2.35 5.70 14.82
CA ASP A 82 2.16 5.74 16.27
C ASP A 82 3.37 6.46 16.91
N GLY A 83 3.11 7.57 17.59
CA GLY A 83 4.14 8.42 18.21
C GLY A 83 4.44 9.74 17.47
N LEU A 84 3.90 9.97 16.28
CA LEU A 84 3.99 11.27 15.60
C LEU A 84 2.78 12.13 16.01
N HIS A 85 2.94 12.92 17.07
CA HIS A 85 2.07 14.08 17.31
C HIS A 85 2.61 15.22 16.43
N VAL A 86 1.79 15.72 15.51
CA VAL A 86 2.07 16.97 14.78
C VAL A 86 1.48 18.13 15.55
#